data_AF-A0AAV7IUV7-F1
#
_entry.id   AF-A0AAV7IUV7-F1
#
_cell.length_a   1.000
_cell.length_b   1.000
_cell.length_c   1.000
_cell.angle_alpha   90.00
_cell.angle_beta   90.00
_cell.angle_gamma   90.00
#
_symmetry.space_group_name_H-M   'P 1'
#
loop_
_entity.id
_entity.type
_entity.pdbx_description
1 polymer ?
#
loop_
_entity_poly.entity_id
_entity_poly.type
_entity_poly.pdbx_seq_one_letter_code
_entity_poly.pdbx_strand_id
1 'polypeptide(L)'
;MNDEEKTAIAINYSEKFGRHIVATRDMMAGEVVSVKRAYALVLSCKYRFKLCWNCSKHCWSSVPCNTCSNVIYCSEECRNVAWKDYHEIECSILHGLLSLVHDYEDIFLMSLKLFIKAIKKFGTVKALYESFQKIDSTEDLIMESFTEGIYDDKKYASVYPLCRRLMTLRFKVQCALKAS
;
A
#
# COMPACT_ATOMS: atom_id res chain seq x y z
N MET A 1 27.62 -29.69 5.32
CA MET A 1 26.39 -29.58 6.12
C MET A 1 26.13 -28.10 6.31
N ASN A 2 25.43 -27.49 5.36
CA ASN A 2 24.96 -26.11 5.49
C ASN A 2 23.45 -26.20 5.59
N ASP A 3 22.94 -26.10 6.82
CA ASP A 3 21.52 -25.96 7.08
C ASP A 3 21.08 -24.59 6.57
N GLU A 4 20.59 -24.54 5.34
CA GLU A 4 19.76 -23.43 4.87
C GLU A 4 18.55 -23.37 5.81
N GLU A 5 18.47 -22.31 6.61
CA GLU A 5 17.35 -22.04 7.51
C GLU A 5 16.05 -22.02 6.69
N LYS A 6 15.29 -23.12 6.77
CA LYS A 6 14.09 -23.33 5.96
C LYS A 6 13.01 -22.32 6.42
N THR A 7 12.76 -21.30 5.61
CA THR A 7 11.73 -20.28 5.85
C THR A 7 10.39 -20.91 6.17
N ALA A 8 9.69 -20.50 7.24
CA ALA A 8 8.44 -21.12 7.71
C ALA A 8 7.27 -21.07 6.70
N ILE A 9 7.35 -20.14 5.75
CA ILE A 9 6.35 -19.95 4.70
C ILE A 9 7.00 -19.84 3.32
N ALA A 10 6.23 -20.24 2.31
CA ALA A 10 6.53 -20.04 0.90
C ALA A 10 5.30 -19.51 0.17
N ILE A 11 5.51 -18.89 -0.99
CA ILE A 11 4.40 -18.51 -1.88
C ILE A 11 4.24 -19.61 -2.91
N ASN A 12 2.98 -19.98 -3.14
CA ASN A 12 2.60 -20.97 -4.11
C ASN A 12 1.47 -20.42 -4.99
N TYR A 13 1.21 -21.11 -6.11
CA TYR A 13 0.11 -20.80 -7.01
C TYR A 13 -0.79 -22.02 -7.16
N SER A 14 -2.10 -21.81 -7.14
CA SER A 14 -3.09 -22.84 -7.50
C SER A 14 -4.20 -22.21 -8.31
N GLU A 15 -4.89 -23.00 -9.13
CA GLU A 15 -6.04 -22.50 -9.91
C GLU A 15 -7.17 -22.00 -9.00
N LYS A 16 -7.38 -22.66 -7.85
CA LYS A 16 -8.45 -22.33 -6.91
C LYS A 16 -8.21 -21.02 -6.16
N PHE A 17 -6.97 -20.79 -5.70
CA PHE A 17 -6.64 -19.67 -4.80
C PHE A 17 -5.79 -18.59 -5.45
N GLY A 18 -5.33 -18.81 -6.69
CA GLY A 18 -4.29 -17.98 -7.30
C GLY A 18 -2.99 -18.05 -6.48
N ARG A 19 -2.30 -16.91 -6.37
CA ARG A 19 -1.16 -16.75 -5.44
C ARG A 19 -1.62 -16.84 -4.00
N HIS A 20 -0.98 -17.71 -3.22
CA HIS A 20 -1.28 -17.90 -1.80
C HIS A 20 -0.02 -18.27 -1.01
N ILE A 21 -0.07 -18.11 0.31
CA ILE A 21 1.02 -18.47 1.22
C ILE A 21 0.77 -19.87 1.78
N VAL A 22 1.79 -20.72 1.79
CA VAL A 22 1.77 -22.07 2.35
C VAL A 22 2.82 -22.22 3.44
N ALA A 23 2.52 -23.05 4.44
CA ALA A 23 3.50 -23.49 5.42
C ALA A 23 4.49 -24.48 4.78
N THR A 24 5.77 -24.36 5.11
CA THR A 24 6.84 -25.29 4.63
C THR A 24 7.28 -26.27 5.71
N ARG A 25 6.85 -26.02 6.96
CA ARG A 25 7.09 -26.82 8.16
C ARG A 25 5.98 -26.56 9.18
N ASP A 26 5.97 -27.35 10.24
CA ASP A 26 5.11 -27.11 11.39
C ASP A 26 5.48 -25.80 12.10
N MET A 27 4.47 -25.10 12.61
CA MET A 27 4.58 -23.82 13.32
C MET A 27 3.91 -23.93 14.69
N MET A 28 4.54 -23.37 15.70
CA MET A 28 4.00 -23.38 17.06
C MET A 28 3.00 -22.24 17.27
N ALA A 29 2.03 -22.45 18.16
CA ALA A 29 1.13 -21.37 18.56
C ALA A 29 1.94 -20.19 19.15
N GLY A 30 1.71 -18.99 18.63
CA GLY A 30 2.42 -17.77 19.03
C GLY A 30 3.72 -17.50 18.26
N GLU A 31 4.12 -18.37 17.33
CA GLU A 31 5.29 -18.15 16.49
C GLU A 31 5.07 -16.99 15.49
N VAL A 32 6.06 -16.10 15.37
CA VAL A 32 6.01 -14.99 14.42
C VAL A 32 6.51 -15.47 13.06
N VAL A 33 5.60 -15.49 12.09
CA VAL A 33 5.86 -16.04 10.75
C VAL A 33 6.32 -14.96 9.76
N SER A 34 5.81 -13.74 9.89
CA SER A 34 6.17 -12.62 9.00
C SER A 34 5.80 -11.28 9.64
N VAL A 35 6.69 -10.30 9.48
CA VAL A 35 6.44 -8.90 9.84
C VAL A 35 6.73 -8.06 8.60
N LYS A 36 5.77 -7.23 8.20
CA LYS A 36 5.88 -6.36 7.02
C LYS A 36 5.48 -4.95 7.39
N ARG A 37 6.16 -3.96 6.82
CA ARG A 37 5.73 -2.56 6.93
C ARG A 37 4.71 -2.27 5.83
N ALA A 38 3.70 -1.49 6.16
CA ALA A 38 2.75 -1.03 5.15
C ALA A 38 3.47 -0.12 4.15
N TYR A 39 3.39 -0.45 2.85
CA TYR A 39 3.94 0.41 1.80
C TYR A 39 3.28 1.80 1.81
N ALA A 40 1.96 1.84 1.98
CA ALA A 40 1.18 3.05 2.17
C ALA A 40 0.07 2.79 3.19
N LEU A 41 -0.27 3.83 3.94
CA LEU A 41 -1.30 3.80 4.96
C LEU A 41 -2.12 5.08 4.87
N VAL A 42 -3.43 4.95 4.98
CA VAL A 42 -4.34 6.08 5.23
C VAL A 42 -5.10 5.87 6.52
N LEU A 43 -5.46 6.99 7.13
CA LEU A 43 -6.34 7.00 8.29
C LEU A 43 -7.75 7.29 7.84
N SER A 44 -8.71 6.56 8.41
CA SER A 44 -10.10 6.93 8.31
C SER A 44 -10.32 8.33 8.89
N CYS A 45 -11.16 9.12 8.22
CA CYS A 45 -11.44 10.51 8.58
C CYS A 45 -11.80 10.69 10.06
N LYS A 46 -12.52 9.74 10.66
CA LYS A 46 -12.89 9.75 12.10
C LYS A 46 -11.70 9.72 13.07
N TYR A 47 -10.52 9.29 12.61
CA TYR A 47 -9.30 9.18 13.42
C TYR A 47 -8.24 10.23 13.08
N ARG A 48 -8.48 11.11 12.09
CA ARG A 48 -7.49 12.09 11.61
C ARG A 48 -6.95 13.06 12.66
N PHE A 49 -7.69 13.23 13.77
CA PHE A 49 -7.32 14.07 14.92
C PHE A 49 -7.04 13.26 16.20
N LYS A 50 -6.90 11.94 16.07
CA LYS A 50 -6.55 11.03 17.19
C LYS A 50 -5.26 10.27 16.93
N LEU A 51 -4.98 9.97 15.66
CA LEU A 51 -3.83 9.20 15.22
C LEU A 51 -2.92 10.05 14.32
N CYS A 52 -1.63 9.74 14.33
CA CYS A 52 -0.63 10.41 13.53
C CYS A 52 -0.81 10.11 12.03
N TRP A 53 -0.91 11.16 11.20
CA TRP A 53 -1.08 11.04 9.75
C TRP A 53 0.09 10.36 9.01
N ASN A 54 1.21 10.13 9.71
CA ASN A 54 2.37 9.39 9.22
C ASN A 54 2.42 7.95 9.71
N CYS A 55 2.43 7.74 11.03
CA CYS A 55 2.72 6.43 11.62
C CYS A 55 1.52 5.75 12.27
N SER A 56 0.34 6.39 12.28
CA SER A 56 -0.90 5.90 12.90
C SER A 56 -0.87 5.66 14.41
N LYS A 57 0.22 6.01 15.10
CA LYS A 57 0.25 5.98 16.56
C LYS A 57 -0.70 7.04 17.11
N HIS A 58 -1.23 6.80 18.31
CA HIS A 58 -2.01 7.80 19.03
C HIS A 58 -1.21 9.08 19.25
N CYS A 59 -1.86 10.21 18.99
CA CYS A 59 -1.33 11.53 19.28
C CYS A 59 -1.81 11.96 20.67
N TRP A 60 -0.96 11.84 21.67
CA TRP A 60 -1.21 12.38 23.01
C TRP A 60 -0.87 13.87 23.09
N SER A 61 0.16 14.29 22.35
CA SER A 61 0.50 15.68 22.06
C SER A 61 0.55 15.84 20.55
N SER A 62 -0.37 16.64 19.99
CA SER A 62 -0.53 16.77 18.55
C SER A 62 0.32 17.90 18.00
N VAL A 63 1.16 17.58 17.02
CA VAL A 63 1.85 18.56 16.18
C VAL A 63 1.01 18.79 14.91
N PRO A 64 0.51 20.00 14.64
CA PRO A 64 -0.26 20.27 13.42
C PRO A 64 0.66 20.37 12.19
N CYS A 65 0.05 20.33 11.00
CA CYS A 65 0.74 20.79 9.80
C CYS A 65 0.99 22.32 9.87
N ASN A 66 2.06 22.80 9.24
CA ASN A 66 2.40 24.23 9.25
C ASN A 66 1.50 25.06 8.32
N THR A 67 0.77 24.41 7.40
CA THR A 67 0.03 25.08 6.32
C THR A 67 -1.44 24.67 6.22
N CYS A 68 -1.90 23.66 6.99
CA CYS A 68 -3.31 23.30 7.05
C CYS A 68 -3.72 22.78 8.44
N SER A 69 -5.04 22.78 8.69
CA SER A 69 -5.66 22.23 9.90
C SER A 69 -6.28 20.84 9.69
N ASN A 70 -5.97 20.16 8.57
CA ASN A 70 -6.66 18.92 8.18
C ASN A 70 -6.16 17.67 8.92
N VAL A 71 -4.93 17.68 9.42
CA VAL A 71 -4.22 16.50 9.95
C VAL A 71 -3.33 16.85 11.14
N ILE A 72 -3.01 15.84 11.95
CA ILE A 72 -2.05 15.96 13.05
C ILE A 72 -0.97 14.88 12.99
N TYR A 73 0.14 15.13 13.69
CA TYR A 73 1.27 14.23 13.82
C TYR A 73 1.63 14.02 15.30
N CYS A 74 2.23 12.89 15.63
CA CYS A 74 2.67 12.61 17.00
C CYS A 74 3.98 13.31 17.38
N SER A 75 4.72 13.82 16.39
CA SER A 75 5.99 14.54 16.58
C SER A 75 6.34 15.38 15.35
N GLU A 76 7.27 16.32 15.51
CA GLU A 76 7.77 17.15 14.40
C GLU A 76 8.51 16.31 13.35
N GLU A 77 9.20 15.25 13.76
CA GLU A 77 9.86 14.32 12.83
C GLU A 77 8.82 13.62 11.94
N CYS A 78 7.70 13.17 12.52
CA CYS A 78 6.62 12.59 11.73
C CYS A 78 5.98 13.59 10.77
N ARG A 79 5.82 14.86 11.18
CA ARG A 79 5.35 15.94 10.29
C ARG A 79 6.31 16.13 9.12
N ASN A 80 7.61 16.24 9.40
CA ASN A 80 8.63 16.53 8.39
C ASN A 80 8.82 15.37 7.40
N VAL A 81 8.78 14.12 7.88
CA VAL A 81 8.80 12.92 7.02
C VAL A 81 7.57 12.89 6.13
N ALA A 82 6.37 13.07 6.69
CA ALA A 82 5.14 13.08 5.91
C ALA A 82 5.14 14.20 4.86
N TRP A 83 5.60 15.39 5.23
CA TRP A 83 5.73 16.53 4.31
C TRP A 83 6.57 16.18 3.10
N LYS A 84 7.80 15.68 3.35
CA LYS A 84 8.73 15.28 2.30
C LYS A 84 8.19 14.14 1.43
N ASP A 85 7.50 13.18 2.02
CA ASP A 85 7.12 11.96 1.30
C ASP A 85 5.82 12.08 0.51
N TYR A 86 4.83 12.85 1.01
CA TYR A 86 3.53 12.95 0.32
C TYR A 86 2.70 14.18 0.70
N HIS A 87 2.79 14.67 1.93
CA HIS A 87 1.85 15.66 2.44
C HIS A 87 2.02 17.05 1.80
N GLU A 88 3.20 17.39 1.29
CA GLU A 88 3.40 18.61 0.50
C GLU A 88 2.42 18.72 -0.69
N ILE A 89 2.18 17.60 -1.39
CA ILE A 89 1.24 17.55 -2.53
C ILE A 89 -0.19 17.33 -2.04
N GLU A 90 -0.36 16.48 -1.02
CA GLU A 90 -1.68 16.17 -0.45
C GLU A 90 -2.34 17.40 0.19
N CYS A 91 -1.56 18.26 0.85
CA CYS A 91 -2.04 19.31 1.75
C CYS A 91 -3.06 20.26 1.10
N SER A 92 -2.84 20.66 -0.15
CA SER A 92 -3.73 21.58 -0.88
C SER A 92 -5.03 20.92 -1.35
N ILE A 93 -5.01 19.60 -1.58
CA ILE A 93 -6.13 18.84 -2.15
C ILE A 93 -6.99 18.24 -1.03
N LEU A 94 -6.37 17.94 0.11
CA LEU A 94 -6.97 17.17 1.20
C LEU A 94 -8.25 17.81 1.74
N HIS A 95 -8.30 19.13 1.85
CA HIS A 95 -9.50 19.83 2.32
C HIS A 95 -10.72 19.57 1.42
N GLY A 96 -10.54 19.68 0.09
CA GLY A 96 -11.59 19.41 -0.88
C GLY A 96 -12.01 17.94 -0.86
N LEU A 97 -11.03 17.03 -0.86
CA LEU A 97 -11.30 15.60 -0.84
C LEU A 97 -12.07 15.16 0.41
N LEU A 98 -11.70 15.67 1.58
CA LEU A 98 -12.38 15.39 2.84
C LEU A 98 -13.80 15.97 2.91
N SER A 99 -14.06 17.04 2.15
CA SER A 99 -15.40 17.65 2.07
C SER A 99 -16.33 16.89 1.13
N LEU A 100 -15.78 16.15 0.18
CA LEU A 100 -16.55 15.36 -0.81
C LEU A 100 -16.81 13.93 -0.35
N VAL A 101 -15.90 13.36 0.42
CA VAL A 101 -15.99 11.97 0.90
C VAL A 101 -16.76 11.93 2.21
N HIS A 102 -18.08 11.79 2.12
CA HIS A 102 -18.91 11.47 3.27
C HIS A 102 -18.79 9.97 3.61
N ASP A 103 -18.29 9.70 4.81
CA ASP A 103 -18.28 8.44 5.56
C ASP A 103 -17.64 7.14 5.02
N TYR A 104 -17.28 6.95 3.73
CA TYR A 104 -16.87 5.58 3.30
C TYR A 104 -15.74 5.38 2.28
N GLU A 105 -14.99 6.40 1.84
CA GLU A 105 -14.05 6.20 0.72
C GLU A 105 -12.59 6.57 1.00
N ASP A 106 -12.03 5.99 2.08
CA ASP A 106 -10.58 5.96 2.34
C ASP A 106 -9.78 5.38 1.14
N ILE A 107 -10.44 4.67 0.22
CA ILE A 107 -9.86 4.18 -1.03
C ILE A 107 -9.35 5.30 -1.94
N PHE A 108 -10.00 6.47 -1.96
CA PHE A 108 -9.54 7.61 -2.75
C PHE A 108 -8.26 8.21 -2.15
N LEU A 109 -8.22 8.34 -0.82
CA LEU A 109 -7.00 8.74 -0.11
C LEU A 109 -5.87 7.73 -0.34
N MET A 110 -6.16 6.42 -0.32
CA MET A 110 -5.16 5.39 -0.61
C MET A 110 -4.63 5.52 -2.04
N SER A 111 -5.53 5.68 -3.01
CA SER A 111 -5.18 5.83 -4.42
C SER A 111 -4.31 7.06 -4.65
N LEU A 112 -4.70 8.20 -4.06
CA LEU A 112 -3.93 9.44 -4.11
C LEU A 112 -2.55 9.27 -3.46
N LYS A 113 -2.47 8.65 -2.29
CA LYS A 113 -1.20 8.43 -1.59
C LYS A 113 -0.27 7.50 -2.35
N LEU A 114 -0.79 6.41 -2.92
CA LEU A 114 -0.02 5.52 -3.79
C LEU A 114 0.50 6.26 -5.02
N PHE A 115 -0.35 7.07 -5.67
CA PHE A 115 0.01 7.87 -6.83
C PHE A 115 1.12 8.88 -6.52
N ILE A 116 0.99 9.64 -5.43
CA ILE A 116 2.00 10.61 -5.00
C ILE A 116 3.35 9.91 -4.75
N LYS A 117 3.36 8.78 -4.03
CA LYS A 117 4.59 8.01 -3.78
C LYS A 117 5.21 7.47 -5.07
N ALA A 118 4.40 7.03 -6.04
CA ALA A 118 4.86 6.63 -7.35
C ALA A 118 5.51 7.80 -8.10
N ILE A 119 4.83 8.95 -8.21
CA ILE A 119 5.35 10.11 -8.93
C ILE A 119 6.62 10.65 -8.28
N LYS A 120 6.69 10.74 -6.95
CA LYS A 120 7.93 11.14 -6.25
C LYS A 120 9.09 10.16 -6.48
N LYS A 121 8.80 8.86 -6.70
CA LYS A 121 9.82 7.84 -6.99
C LYS A 121 10.30 7.86 -8.44
N PHE A 122 9.38 7.96 -9.40
CA PHE A 122 9.67 7.81 -10.83
C PHE A 122 9.85 9.15 -11.56
N GLY A 123 9.51 10.27 -10.91
CA GLY A 123 9.66 11.63 -11.42
C GLY A 123 8.59 12.04 -12.44
N THR A 124 8.28 11.17 -13.42
CA THR A 124 7.32 11.47 -14.48
C THR A 124 6.26 10.38 -14.63
N VAL A 125 5.07 10.77 -15.11
CA VAL A 125 4.00 9.83 -15.45
C VAL A 125 4.45 8.85 -16.55
N LYS A 126 5.29 9.31 -17.49
CA LYS A 126 5.84 8.45 -18.55
C LYS A 126 6.75 7.36 -17.98
N ALA A 127 7.71 7.72 -17.12
CA ALA A 127 8.58 6.75 -16.46
C ALA A 127 7.80 5.78 -15.57
N LEU A 128 6.75 6.27 -14.90
CA LEU A 128 5.83 5.42 -14.14
C LEU A 128 5.12 4.41 -15.07
N TYR A 129 4.60 4.84 -16.21
CA TYR A 129 3.95 3.98 -17.18
C TYR A 129 4.89 2.92 -17.77
N GLU A 130 6.13 3.31 -18.11
CA GLU A 130 7.18 2.37 -18.54
C GLU A 130 7.48 1.32 -17.46
N SER A 131 7.43 1.69 -16.17
CA SER A 131 7.58 0.72 -15.08
C SER A 131 6.42 -0.26 -15.00
N PHE A 132 5.18 0.17 -15.31
CA PHE A 132 4.01 -0.70 -15.34
C PHE A 132 4.11 -1.72 -16.46
N GLN A 133 4.55 -1.31 -17.64
CA GLN A 133 4.75 -2.22 -18.76
C GLN A 133 5.74 -3.34 -18.43
N LYS A 134 6.83 -3.03 -17.70
CA LYS A 134 7.81 -4.04 -17.24
C LYS A 134 7.22 -5.02 -16.25
N ILE A 135 6.42 -4.53 -15.30
CA ILE A 135 5.74 -5.39 -14.32
C ILE A 135 4.74 -6.30 -15.05
N ASP A 136 3.96 -5.72 -15.96
CA ASP A 136 2.93 -6.43 -16.73
C ASP A 136 3.48 -7.48 -17.69
N SER A 137 4.71 -7.29 -18.18
CA SER A 137 5.39 -8.28 -19.02
C SER A 137 5.93 -9.49 -18.23
N THR A 138 5.84 -9.48 -16.90
CA THR A 138 6.28 -10.60 -16.07
C THR A 138 5.25 -11.74 -16.16
N GLU A 139 5.59 -12.81 -16.87
CA GLU A 139 4.72 -13.99 -17.03
C GLU A 139 4.58 -14.82 -15.76
N ASP A 140 5.58 -14.75 -14.87
CA ASP A 140 5.58 -15.47 -13.61
C ASP A 140 4.51 -14.91 -12.66
N LEU A 141 3.43 -15.70 -12.52
CA LEU A 141 2.27 -15.38 -11.70
C LEU A 141 2.63 -15.21 -10.22
N ILE A 142 3.74 -15.78 -9.74
CA ILE A 142 4.25 -15.67 -8.37
C ILE A 142 5.15 -14.43 -8.24
N MET A 143 6.09 -14.24 -9.17
CA MET A 143 7.13 -13.21 -9.07
C MET A 143 6.72 -11.80 -9.53
N GLU A 144 5.53 -11.62 -10.11
CA GLU A 144 5.01 -10.31 -10.57
C GLU A 144 5.05 -9.19 -9.50
N SER A 145 5.02 -9.53 -8.20
CA SER A 145 5.10 -8.58 -7.07
C SER A 145 6.49 -8.51 -6.40
N PHE A 146 7.46 -9.25 -6.96
CA PHE A 146 8.82 -9.42 -6.46
C PHE A 146 9.77 -8.60 -7.31
N THR A 147 10.86 -8.15 -6.72
CA THR A 147 11.97 -7.56 -7.47
C THR A 147 13.18 -8.44 -7.25
N GLU A 148 13.75 -8.99 -8.31
CA GLU A 148 14.89 -9.91 -8.24
C GLU A 148 14.60 -11.14 -7.35
N GLY A 149 13.36 -11.66 -7.40
CA GLY A 149 12.95 -12.81 -6.60
C GLY A 149 12.70 -12.54 -5.12
N ILE A 150 12.81 -11.28 -4.67
CA ILE A 150 12.59 -10.88 -3.27
C ILE A 150 11.37 -9.95 -3.17
N TYR A 151 10.50 -10.19 -2.20
CA TYR A 151 9.41 -9.27 -1.86
C TYR A 151 9.97 -8.08 -1.08
N ASP A 152 9.90 -6.90 -1.66
CA ASP A 152 10.37 -5.66 -1.04
C ASP A 152 9.20 -4.73 -0.74
N ASP A 153 8.85 -4.62 0.54
CA ASP A 153 7.74 -3.79 1.03
C ASP A 153 7.96 -2.28 0.83
N LYS A 154 9.12 -1.87 0.29
CA LYS A 154 9.45 -0.49 -0.09
C LYS A 154 9.33 -0.24 -1.59
N LYS A 155 9.13 -1.27 -2.41
CA LYS A 155 9.01 -1.13 -3.87
C LYS A 155 7.55 -1.03 -4.30
N TYR A 156 7.28 -0.11 -5.23
CA TYR A 156 5.94 0.10 -5.79
C TYR A 156 5.41 -1.16 -6.52
N ALA A 157 6.33 -1.96 -7.09
CA ALA A 157 6.00 -3.25 -7.69
C ALA A 157 5.29 -4.21 -6.73
N SER A 158 5.51 -4.09 -5.42
CA SER A 158 4.88 -4.97 -4.43
C SER A 158 3.43 -4.61 -4.09
N VAL A 159 2.93 -3.46 -4.55
CA VAL A 159 1.52 -3.03 -4.36
C VAL A 159 0.73 -2.94 -5.66
N TYR A 160 1.38 -2.65 -6.78
CA TYR A 160 0.71 -2.43 -8.07
C TYR A 160 -0.12 -3.63 -8.56
N PRO A 161 0.42 -4.88 -8.61
CA PRO A 161 -0.34 -6.04 -9.06
C PRO A 161 -1.51 -6.41 -8.13
N LEU A 162 -1.41 -6.06 -6.84
CA LEU A 162 -2.45 -6.31 -5.85
C LEU A 162 -3.71 -5.49 -6.15
N CYS A 163 -3.55 -4.20 -6.45
CA CYS A 163 -4.67 -3.33 -6.80
C CYS A 163 -5.23 -3.62 -8.19
N ARG A 164 -4.37 -3.91 -9.17
CA ARG A 164 -4.78 -4.08 -10.58
C ARG A 164 -5.70 -5.28 -10.80
N ARG A 165 -5.36 -6.46 -10.26
CA ARG A 165 -6.20 -7.66 -10.45
C ARG A 165 -7.53 -7.57 -9.69
N LEU A 166 -7.59 -6.90 -8.54
CA LEU A 166 -8.85 -6.63 -7.84
C LEU A 166 -9.80 -5.77 -8.69
N MET A 167 -9.28 -4.76 -9.40
CA MET A 167 -10.08 -3.95 -10.33
C MET A 167 -10.49 -4.75 -11.57
N THR A 168 -9.59 -5.53 -12.19
CA THR A 168 -9.93 -6.35 -13.36
C THR A 168 -10.94 -7.45 -13.03
N LEU A 169 -10.82 -8.11 -11.86
CA LEU A 169 -11.79 -9.10 -11.38
C LEU A 169 -13.15 -8.46 -11.09
N ARG A 170 -13.19 -7.29 -10.43
CA ARG A 170 -14.46 -6.55 -10.22
C ARG A 170 -15.11 -6.15 -11.54
N PHE A 171 -14.32 -5.70 -12.52
CA PHE A 171 -14.83 -5.34 -13.84
C PHE A 171 -15.37 -6.57 -14.58
N LYS A 172 -14.65 -7.69 -14.55
CA LYS A 172 -15.11 -8.97 -15.14
C LYS A 172 -16.39 -9.48 -14.48
N VAL A 173 -16.50 -9.43 -13.15
CA VAL A 173 -17.70 -9.82 -12.41
C VAL A 173 -18.88 -8.90 -12.72
N GLN A 174 -18.67 -7.58 -12.76
CA GLN A 174 -19.72 -6.63 -13.15
C GLN A 174 -20.18 -6.80 -14.60
N CYS A 175 -19.27 -7.08 -15.53
CA CYS A 175 -19.63 -7.41 -16.91
C CYS A 175 -20.41 -8.72 -16.99
N ALA A 176 -20.01 -9.76 -16.24
CA ALA A 176 -20.70 -11.04 -16.21
C ALA A 176 -22.13 -10.93 -15.63
N LEU A 177 -22.32 -10.14 -14.56
CA LEU A 177 -23.64 -9.88 -13.96
C LEU A 177 -24.55 -9.01 -14.83
N LYS A 178 -23.99 -8.23 -15.76
CA LYS A 178 -24.78 -7.45 -16.74
C LYS A 178 -25.10 -8.24 -18.00
N ALA A 179 -24.45 -9.38 -18.20
CA ALA A 179 -24.66 -10.28 -19.34
C ALA A 179 -25.57 -11.48 -19.00
N SER A 180 -26.08 -11.54 -17.77
CA SER A 180 -27.04 -12.52 -17.24
C SER A 180 -28.37 -11.84 -16.92
#